data_AF-A0A8J3WY51-F1
#
_entry.id   AF-A0A8J3WY51-F1
#
_cell.length_a   1.000
_cell.length_b   1.000
_cell.length_c   1.000
_cell.angle_alpha   90.00
_cell.angle_beta   90.00
_cell.angle_gamma   90.00
#
_symmetry.space_group_name_H-M   'P 1'
#
loop_
_entity.id
_entity.type
_entity.pdbx_description
1 polymer ?
#
loop_
_entity_poly.entity_id
_entity_poly.type
_entity_poly.pdbx_seq_one_letter_code
_entity_poly.pdbx_strand_id
1 'polypeptide(L)'
;MSVPPMPQQPGGQQWPGQPQHGGQPPYGAQPSHGPQPPYGAQPSHGPQSPYGAQRYGGQPAYPPQQQPYGGQPGQPQGYPAPQAAPGGAPHPGAAIALTTKFMPMAFLFHFIKPKVYINGHPIAVEWGRAVIPVPPGDHRVDVYIPYFLPPRLGPADTAVSLAPGQMVELEYRAPVVAFSRGSLGAPPQKYNGMPILIAMMAVLVLLGLCSCLVPLLGSTSSP
;
A
#
# COMPACT_ATOMS: atom_id res chain seq x y z
N MET A 1 53.79 46.06 8.76
CA MET A 1 52.39 46.50 8.57
C MET A 1 51.53 45.65 9.49
N SER A 2 51.13 46.23 10.62
CA SER A 2 50.44 45.54 11.70
C SER A 2 48.93 45.64 11.50
N VAL A 3 48.24 44.50 11.54
CA VAL A 3 46.78 44.41 11.38
C VAL A 3 46.09 44.95 12.64
N PRO A 4 45.07 45.83 12.53
CA PRO A 4 44.34 46.34 13.70
C PRO A 4 43.36 45.29 14.26
N PRO A 5 43.04 45.32 15.57
CA PRO A 5 42.10 44.37 16.17
C PRO A 5 40.64 44.72 15.82
N MET A 6 39.83 43.70 15.54
CA MET A 6 38.38 43.83 15.30
C MET A 6 37.63 44.26 16.57
N PRO A 7 36.54 45.05 16.44
CA PRO A 7 35.70 45.42 17.58
C PRO A 7 34.86 44.23 18.06
N GLN A 8 34.81 44.04 19.38
CA GLN A 8 33.90 43.07 20.00
C GLN A 8 32.45 43.54 19.85
N GLN A 9 31.59 42.70 19.30
CA GLN A 9 30.15 42.96 19.22
C GLN A 9 29.50 42.77 20.60
N PRO A 10 28.57 43.66 21.00
CA PRO A 10 27.88 43.57 22.28
C PRO A 10 26.82 42.46 22.26
N GLY A 11 26.66 41.81 23.42
CA GLY A 11 25.69 40.74 23.63
C GLY A 11 24.26 41.12 23.22
N GLY A 12 23.73 40.38 22.25
CA GLY A 12 22.36 40.50 21.76
C GLY A 12 21.46 39.42 22.36
N GLN A 13 20.37 39.89 22.95
CA GLN A 13 19.33 39.20 23.71
C GLN A 13 18.72 37.96 23.01
N GLN A 14 18.64 36.84 23.74
CA GLN A 14 17.90 35.63 23.34
C GLN A 14 16.39 35.84 23.55
N TRP A 15 15.61 35.73 22.49
CA TRP A 15 14.14 35.59 22.54
C TRP A 15 13.76 34.12 22.76
N PRO A 16 12.77 33.80 23.62
CA PRO A 16 12.37 32.42 23.84
C PRO A 16 11.49 31.94 22.67
N GLY A 17 11.99 31.01 21.84
CA GLY A 17 11.13 30.35 20.84
C GLY A 17 11.77 29.79 19.56
N GLN A 18 13.09 29.79 19.38
CA GLN A 18 13.69 29.16 18.18
C GLN A 18 14.00 27.66 18.43
N PRO A 19 13.57 26.75 17.55
CA PRO A 19 14.07 25.38 17.55
C PRO A 19 15.55 25.38 17.15
N GLN A 20 16.41 24.74 17.96
CA GLN A 20 17.80 24.50 17.60
C GLN A 20 17.88 23.68 16.30
N HIS A 21 18.30 24.32 15.22
CA HIS A 21 18.82 23.58 14.07
C HIS A 21 20.14 22.93 14.49
N GLY A 22 20.09 21.61 14.72
CA GLY A 22 21.26 20.79 14.99
C GLY A 22 22.30 20.93 13.87
N GLY A 23 23.55 21.10 14.27
CA GLY A 23 24.68 21.25 13.36
C GLY A 23 24.82 20.08 12.40
N GLN A 24 25.27 20.40 11.18
CA GLN A 24 25.65 19.42 10.17
C GLN A 24 26.78 18.52 10.72
N PRO A 25 26.69 17.18 10.62
CA PRO A 25 27.82 16.32 10.93
C PRO A 25 28.90 16.43 9.84
N PRO A 26 30.20 16.33 10.19
CA PRO A 26 31.27 16.40 9.21
C PRO A 26 31.28 15.16 8.31
N TYR A 27 31.70 15.34 7.06
CA TYR A 27 31.88 14.26 6.09
C TYR A 27 32.80 13.16 6.68
N GLY A 28 32.24 11.96 6.88
CA GLY A 28 33.01 10.76 7.25
C GLY A 28 32.49 9.94 8.43
N ALA A 29 31.45 10.36 9.15
CA ALA A 29 30.91 9.57 10.27
C ALA A 29 29.78 8.63 9.82
N GLN A 30 30.06 7.33 9.77
CA GLN A 30 29.06 6.27 9.57
C GLN A 30 28.22 6.10 10.85
N PRO A 31 26.87 6.04 10.79
CA PRO A 31 26.05 5.80 11.98
C PRO A 31 26.23 4.38 12.52
N SER A 32 26.75 4.26 13.74
CA SER A 32 26.79 3.01 14.50
C SER A 32 25.37 2.46 14.67
N HIS A 33 25.09 1.31 14.06
CA HIS A 33 23.82 0.62 14.22
C HIS A 33 23.72 0.06 15.65
N GLY A 34 22.67 0.46 16.38
CA GLY A 34 22.35 -0.10 17.70
C GLY A 34 22.04 -1.60 17.63
N PRO A 35 22.07 -2.31 18.77
CA PRO A 35 21.87 -3.77 18.78
C PRO A 35 20.47 -4.14 18.26
N GLN A 36 20.43 -5.12 17.36
CA GLN A 36 19.19 -5.72 16.86
C GLN A 36 18.40 -6.38 18.01
N PRO A 37 17.07 -6.19 18.09
CA PRO A 37 16.24 -6.96 19.02
C PRO A 37 16.17 -8.44 18.60
N PRO A 38 16.07 -9.38 19.54
CA PRO A 38 15.97 -10.81 19.23
C PRO A 38 14.67 -11.10 18.46
N TYR A 39 14.75 -12.02 17.50
CA TYR A 39 13.58 -12.59 16.83
C TYR A 39 12.62 -13.20 17.88
N GLY A 40 11.41 -12.63 18.03
CA GLY A 40 10.34 -13.25 18.82
C GLY A 40 9.48 -12.35 19.71
N ALA A 41 9.78 -11.05 19.85
CA ALA A 41 8.96 -10.17 20.69
C ALA A 41 7.75 -9.59 19.91
N GLN A 42 6.59 -10.23 20.07
CA GLN A 42 5.30 -9.70 19.62
C GLN A 42 4.85 -8.57 20.59
N PRO A 43 4.41 -7.39 20.11
CA PRO A 43 3.81 -6.39 21.00
C PRO A 43 2.45 -6.89 21.53
N SER A 44 2.29 -6.95 22.84
CA SER A 44 1.02 -7.28 23.49
C SER A 44 -0.05 -6.23 23.18
N HIS A 45 -1.10 -6.62 22.46
CA HIS A 45 -2.30 -5.80 22.27
C HIS A 45 -3.19 -5.90 23.52
N GLY A 46 -3.62 -4.74 24.04
CA GLY A 46 -4.50 -4.60 25.20
C GLY A 46 -5.93 -5.13 24.94
N PRO A 47 -6.77 -5.22 25.99
CA PRO A 47 -8.07 -5.89 25.91
C PRO A 47 -9.06 -5.14 24.99
N GLN A 48 -9.70 -5.94 24.14
CA GLN A 48 -10.66 -5.57 23.12
C GLN A 48 -12.04 -5.27 23.76
N SER A 49 -12.60 -4.08 23.52
CA SER A 49 -13.95 -3.71 23.99
C SER A 49 -15.04 -4.47 23.20
N PRO A 50 -16.00 -5.15 23.86
CA PRO A 50 -17.13 -5.78 23.17
C PRO A 50 -18.26 -4.76 22.99
N TYR A 51 -18.53 -4.38 21.73
CA TYR A 51 -19.78 -3.70 21.35
C TYR A 51 -20.78 -4.75 20.84
N GLY A 52 -21.94 -4.83 21.50
CA GLY A 52 -23.16 -5.39 20.91
C GLY A 52 -23.82 -6.53 21.69
N ALA A 53 -24.61 -6.19 22.71
CA ALA A 53 -25.72 -7.02 23.16
C ALA A 53 -26.93 -6.13 23.45
N GLN A 54 -27.90 -6.17 22.53
CA GLN A 54 -29.17 -5.45 22.57
C GLN A 54 -30.01 -5.86 23.78
N ARG A 55 -30.52 -4.86 24.52
CA ARG A 55 -31.55 -5.05 25.55
C ARG A 55 -32.87 -5.43 24.90
N TYR A 56 -33.41 -6.59 25.29
CA TYR A 56 -34.82 -6.93 25.14
C TYR A 56 -35.66 -6.01 26.04
N GLY A 57 -36.57 -5.23 25.44
CA GLY A 57 -37.47 -4.33 26.15
C GLY A 57 -38.82 -4.23 25.44
N GLY A 58 -39.84 -4.78 26.11
CA GLY A 58 -41.28 -4.49 26.07
C GLY A 58 -41.93 -3.94 24.80
N GLN A 59 -42.85 -4.72 24.23
CA GLN A 59 -43.94 -4.23 23.38
C GLN A 59 -45.01 -3.50 24.23
N PRO A 60 -45.51 -2.34 23.81
CA PRO A 60 -46.85 -1.88 24.16
C PRO A 60 -47.86 -2.24 23.06
N ALA A 61 -49.01 -2.77 23.49
CA ALA A 61 -50.12 -3.19 22.65
C ALA A 61 -50.83 -2.02 21.94
N TYR A 62 -51.25 -2.25 20.70
CA TYR A 62 -52.12 -1.35 19.92
C TYR A 62 -53.58 -1.41 20.42
N PRO A 63 -54.28 -0.26 20.54
CA PRO A 63 -55.73 -0.24 20.41
C PRO A 63 -56.12 0.03 18.93
N PRO A 64 -57.15 -0.62 18.37
CA PRO A 64 -57.64 -0.30 17.04
C PRO A 64 -58.96 0.47 17.11
N GLN A 65 -59.01 1.77 16.78
CA GLN A 65 -60.26 2.43 16.36
C GLN A 65 -59.94 3.60 15.40
N GLN A 66 -60.27 3.45 14.11
CA GLN A 66 -61.50 3.89 13.40
C GLN A 66 -61.31 5.26 12.70
N GLN A 67 -61.29 5.21 11.36
CA GLN A 67 -61.32 6.37 10.46
C GLN A 67 -62.68 7.06 10.49
N PRO A 68 -62.72 8.38 10.22
CA PRO A 68 -63.75 8.91 9.36
C PRO A 68 -63.20 9.76 8.21
N TYR A 69 -63.86 9.62 7.08
CA TYR A 69 -63.60 10.26 5.79
C TYR A 69 -63.98 11.75 5.83
N GLY A 70 -63.10 12.63 5.35
CA GLY A 70 -63.39 14.07 5.18
C GLY A 70 -62.19 14.80 4.55
N GLY A 71 -62.39 15.38 3.37
CA GLY A 71 -61.30 15.88 2.51
C GLY A 71 -60.89 17.34 2.71
N GLN A 72 -59.72 17.70 2.16
CA GLN A 72 -59.44 18.99 1.50
C GLN A 72 -58.08 18.91 0.76
N PRO A 73 -57.88 19.66 -0.35
CA PRO A 73 -56.69 19.56 -1.20
C PRO A 73 -55.58 20.53 -0.75
N GLY A 74 -54.33 20.08 -0.69
CA GLY A 74 -53.21 20.95 -0.33
C GLY A 74 -51.82 20.31 -0.37
N GLN A 75 -51.07 20.66 -1.40
CA GLN A 75 -49.59 20.71 -1.54
C GLN A 75 -48.78 19.39 -1.45
N PRO A 76 -47.89 19.10 -2.42
CA PRO A 76 -46.89 18.04 -2.25
C PRO A 76 -45.81 18.51 -1.28
N GLN A 77 -45.95 18.12 -0.01
CA GLN A 77 -44.92 18.26 1.02
C GLN A 77 -43.74 17.34 0.67
N GLY A 78 -42.56 17.95 0.50
CA GLY A 78 -41.34 17.28 0.10
C GLY A 78 -40.91 16.18 1.07
N TYR A 79 -40.42 15.08 0.50
CA TYR A 79 -39.70 14.06 1.24
C TYR A 79 -38.50 14.68 1.99
N PRO A 80 -38.28 14.36 3.27
CA PRO A 80 -37.00 14.66 3.89
C PRO A 80 -35.92 13.85 3.18
N ALA A 81 -34.98 14.55 2.54
CA ALA A 81 -33.78 13.95 1.99
C ALA A 81 -33.00 13.22 3.09
N PRO A 82 -32.36 12.06 2.80
CA PRO A 82 -31.45 11.43 3.75
C PRO A 82 -30.37 12.43 4.17
N GLN A 83 -30.28 12.71 5.47
CA GLN A 83 -29.25 13.58 6.03
C GLN A 83 -27.88 13.01 5.68
N ALA A 84 -27.16 13.72 4.81
CA ALA A 84 -25.75 13.50 4.57
C ALA A 84 -24.99 13.65 5.90
N ALA A 85 -24.06 12.72 6.14
CA ALA A 85 -23.22 12.71 7.33
C ALA A 85 -22.50 14.07 7.53
N PRO A 86 -22.23 14.49 8.78
CA PRO A 86 -21.65 15.80 9.06
C PRO A 86 -20.31 16.00 8.35
N GLY A 87 -20.15 17.17 7.74
CA GLY A 87 -19.14 17.45 6.74
C GLY A 87 -17.70 17.44 7.26
N GLY A 88 -16.86 16.66 6.58
CA GLY A 88 -15.46 17.03 6.42
C GLY A 88 -15.37 18.17 5.42
N ALA A 89 -14.60 19.20 5.72
CA ALA A 89 -14.29 20.28 4.78
C ALA A 89 -13.85 19.70 3.43
N PRO A 90 -14.12 20.37 2.29
CA PRO A 90 -13.57 19.99 1.00
C PRO A 90 -12.05 20.22 1.04
N HIS A 91 -11.32 19.25 1.58
CA HIS A 91 -9.87 19.20 1.42
C HIS A 91 -9.60 19.10 -0.09
N PRO A 92 -8.66 19.89 -0.64
CA PRO A 92 -8.23 19.70 -2.02
C PRO A 92 -7.75 18.26 -2.16
N GLY A 93 -8.57 17.41 -2.79
CA GLY A 93 -8.35 15.97 -2.80
C GLY A 93 -6.99 15.63 -3.40
N ALA A 94 -6.27 14.67 -2.80
CA ALA A 94 -5.08 14.09 -3.39
C ALA A 94 -5.44 12.77 -4.09
N ALA A 95 -4.54 12.26 -4.93
CA ALA A 95 -4.78 10.99 -5.62
C ALA A 95 -3.51 10.18 -5.80
N ILE A 96 -3.66 8.86 -5.80
CA ILE A 96 -2.62 7.90 -6.18
C ILE A 96 -3.02 7.29 -7.51
N ALA A 97 -2.23 7.55 -8.56
CA ALA A 97 -2.38 6.92 -9.86
C ALA A 97 -1.55 5.63 -9.89
N LEU A 98 -2.16 4.51 -9.52
CA LEU A 98 -1.51 3.21 -9.48
C LEU A 98 -1.69 2.49 -10.81
N THR A 99 -0.58 2.13 -11.46
CA THR A 99 -0.55 1.32 -12.67
C THR A 99 -0.05 -0.08 -12.35
N THR A 100 -0.92 -1.08 -12.41
CA THR A 100 -0.55 -2.48 -12.17
C THR A 100 -0.29 -3.21 -13.48
N LYS A 101 0.81 -3.94 -13.56
CA LYS A 101 1.21 -4.69 -14.77
C LYS A 101 1.75 -6.06 -14.41
N PHE A 102 1.52 -7.02 -15.30
CA PHE A 102 2.15 -8.33 -15.29
C PHE A 102 2.82 -8.61 -16.62
N MET A 103 3.76 -9.57 -16.62
CA MET A 103 4.45 -9.98 -17.84
C MET A 103 3.46 -10.68 -18.79
N PRO A 104 3.36 -10.32 -20.08
CA PRO A 104 2.36 -10.90 -20.99
C PRO A 104 2.37 -12.44 -21.08
N MET A 105 3.54 -13.06 -20.90
CA MET A 105 3.67 -14.53 -20.86
C MET A 105 2.96 -15.17 -19.65
N ALA A 106 2.74 -14.42 -18.57
CA ALA A 106 1.99 -14.85 -17.39
C ALA A 106 0.48 -14.59 -17.56
N PHE A 107 -0.09 -15.01 -18.71
CA PHE A 107 -1.48 -14.70 -19.10
C PHE A 107 -2.53 -15.16 -18.08
N LEU A 108 -2.23 -16.17 -17.25
CA LEU A 108 -3.10 -16.62 -16.17
C LEU A 108 -3.49 -15.48 -15.21
N PHE A 109 -2.59 -14.51 -15.00
CA PHE A 109 -2.88 -13.35 -14.16
C PHE A 109 -3.97 -12.44 -14.73
N HIS A 110 -4.29 -12.53 -16.01
CA HIS A 110 -5.44 -11.81 -16.58
C HIS A 110 -6.74 -12.11 -15.82
N PHE A 111 -6.88 -13.32 -15.28
CA PHE A 111 -8.06 -13.75 -14.51
C PHE A 111 -7.96 -13.49 -13.00
N ILE A 112 -6.78 -13.07 -12.52
CA ILE A 112 -6.48 -12.89 -11.09
C ILE A 112 -6.15 -11.43 -10.83
N LYS A 113 -7.09 -10.72 -10.20
CA LYS A 113 -6.93 -9.29 -9.87
C LYS A 113 -5.97 -9.09 -8.69
N PRO A 114 -5.08 -8.09 -8.73
CA PRO A 114 -4.21 -7.77 -7.61
C PRO A 114 -5.03 -7.19 -6.44
N LYS A 115 -4.61 -7.48 -5.21
CA LYS A 115 -5.15 -6.86 -3.99
C LYS A 115 -4.24 -5.71 -3.59
N VAL A 116 -4.84 -4.53 -3.46
CA VAL A 116 -4.16 -3.31 -3.04
C VAL A 116 -4.70 -2.91 -1.68
N TYR A 117 -3.82 -2.44 -0.81
CA TYR A 117 -4.17 -1.86 0.48
C TYR A 117 -3.55 -0.47 0.57
N ILE A 118 -4.33 0.51 1.01
CA ILE A 118 -3.83 1.85 1.34
C ILE A 118 -4.07 2.06 2.82
N ASN A 119 -3.00 2.27 3.59
CA ASN A 119 -3.06 2.38 5.05
C ASN A 119 -3.78 1.19 5.70
N GLY A 120 -3.64 -0.02 5.13
CA GLY A 120 -4.31 -1.24 5.58
C GLY A 120 -5.76 -1.40 5.09
N HIS A 121 -6.34 -0.41 4.41
CA HIS A 121 -7.69 -0.50 3.84
C HIS A 121 -7.66 -1.13 2.44
N PRO A 122 -8.43 -2.20 2.19
CA PRO A 122 -8.43 -2.87 0.89
C PRO A 122 -9.11 -2.01 -0.18
N ILE A 123 -8.43 -1.83 -1.31
CA ILE A 123 -8.93 -1.16 -2.50
C ILE A 123 -8.95 -2.16 -3.65
N ALA A 124 -10.12 -2.33 -4.26
CA ALA A 124 -10.26 -3.16 -5.46
C ALA A 124 -9.72 -2.40 -6.67
N VAL A 125 -8.76 -2.99 -7.39
CA VAL A 125 -8.25 -2.47 -8.65
C VAL A 125 -8.18 -3.59 -9.68
N GLU A 126 -8.18 -3.20 -10.95
CA GLU A 126 -7.92 -4.12 -12.06
C GLU A 126 -6.47 -3.99 -12.55
N TRP A 127 -6.09 -4.85 -13.49
CA TRP A 127 -4.84 -4.68 -14.22
C TRP A 127 -4.91 -3.41 -15.07
N GLY A 128 -3.88 -2.57 -14.98
CA GLY A 128 -3.83 -1.28 -15.67
C GLY A 128 -3.82 -0.11 -14.70
N ARG A 129 -4.25 1.06 -15.17
CA ARG A 129 -4.21 2.31 -14.40
C ARG A 129 -5.50 2.52 -13.62
N ALA A 130 -5.38 2.72 -12.31
CA ALA A 130 -6.45 3.16 -11.42
C ALA A 130 -6.04 4.45 -10.70
N VAL A 131 -6.94 5.44 -10.65
CA VAL A 131 -6.73 6.68 -9.90
C VAL A 131 -7.55 6.59 -8.62
N ILE A 132 -6.86 6.56 -7.48
CA ILE A 132 -7.46 6.32 -6.18
C ILE A 132 -7.44 7.65 -5.40
N PRO A 133 -8.60 8.29 -5.16
CA PRO A 133 -8.64 9.52 -4.37
C PRO A 133 -8.33 9.21 -2.91
N VAL A 134 -7.45 10.00 -2.31
CA VAL A 134 -7.05 9.89 -0.91
C VAL A 134 -6.95 11.28 -0.29
N PRO A 135 -7.11 11.41 1.04
CA PRO A 135 -6.78 12.67 1.73
C PRO A 135 -5.31 13.06 1.48
N PRO A 136 -4.94 14.34 1.57
CA PRO A 136 -3.52 14.72 1.60
C PRO A 136 -2.82 14.16 2.84
N GLY A 137 -1.54 13.79 2.72
CA GLY A 137 -0.73 13.23 3.79
C GLY A 137 0.12 12.03 3.38
N ASP A 138 0.60 11.29 4.38
CA ASP A 138 1.41 10.08 4.20
C ASP A 138 0.51 8.86 4.03
N HIS A 139 0.78 8.08 2.98
CA HIS A 139 0.08 6.85 2.68
C HIS A 139 1.07 5.70 2.46
N ARG A 140 0.77 4.56 3.06
CA ARG A 140 1.45 3.29 2.78
C ARG A 140 0.60 2.48 1.82
N VAL A 141 1.18 2.13 0.68
CA VAL A 141 0.54 1.32 -0.35
C VAL A 141 1.17 -0.07 -0.32
N ASP A 142 0.35 -1.09 -0.12
CA ASP A 142 0.75 -2.50 -0.20
C ASP A 142 0.02 -3.17 -1.37
N VAL A 143 0.73 -3.99 -2.15
CA VAL A 143 0.17 -4.70 -3.29
C VAL A 143 0.65 -6.15 -3.28
N TYR A 144 -0.27 -7.09 -3.54
CA TYR A 144 0.07 -8.48 -3.83
C TYR A 144 -0.98 -9.12 -4.73
N ILE A 145 -0.61 -10.24 -5.37
CA ILE A 145 -1.53 -11.03 -6.21
C ILE A 145 -2.01 -12.22 -5.37
N PRO A 146 -3.33 -12.40 -5.18
CA PRO A 146 -3.86 -13.57 -4.51
C PRO A 146 -3.63 -14.80 -5.39
N TYR A 147 -2.90 -15.79 -4.89
CA TYR A 147 -2.58 -17.00 -5.66
C TYR A 147 -2.75 -18.25 -4.78
N PHE A 148 -2.79 -19.45 -5.36
CA PHE A 148 -2.98 -20.67 -4.57
C PHE A 148 -1.75 -20.97 -3.70
N LEU A 149 -0.55 -20.92 -4.29
CA LEU A 149 0.71 -21.15 -3.58
C LEU A 149 1.86 -20.39 -4.27
N PRO A 150 2.46 -19.37 -3.65
CA PRO A 150 2.15 -18.80 -2.33
C PRO A 150 0.84 -17.96 -2.32
N PRO A 151 0.11 -17.86 -1.19
CA PRO A 151 -1.13 -17.08 -1.07
C PRO A 151 -1.03 -15.58 -1.42
N ARG A 152 0.18 -15.02 -1.23
CA ARG A 152 0.51 -13.63 -1.54
C ARG A 152 1.70 -13.62 -2.49
N LEU A 153 1.42 -13.69 -3.77
CA LEU A 153 2.45 -13.65 -4.81
C LEU A 153 2.88 -12.21 -5.05
N GLY A 154 4.18 -11.98 -5.11
CA GLY A 154 4.75 -10.66 -5.41
C GLY A 154 4.40 -9.54 -4.44
N PRO A 155 4.49 -9.73 -3.11
CA PRO A 155 4.24 -8.64 -2.17
C PRO A 155 5.21 -7.49 -2.43
N ALA A 156 4.68 -6.28 -2.47
CA ALA A 156 5.44 -5.04 -2.60
C ALA A 156 4.75 -3.92 -1.84
N ASP A 157 5.54 -3.02 -1.26
CA ASP A 157 5.04 -1.92 -0.45
C ASP A 157 5.88 -0.67 -0.65
N THR A 158 5.23 0.50 -0.54
CA THR A 158 5.89 1.81 -0.65
C THR A 158 5.14 2.86 0.15
N ALA A 159 5.85 3.86 0.64
CA ALA A 159 5.26 5.03 1.29
C ALA A 159 5.30 6.22 0.33
N VAL A 160 4.19 6.96 0.26
CA VAL A 160 4.05 8.16 -0.55
C VAL A 160 3.49 9.31 0.28
N SER A 161 4.05 10.50 0.12
CA SER A 161 3.58 11.72 0.74
C SER A 161 2.90 12.59 -0.31
N LEU A 162 1.65 12.99 -0.05
CA LEU A 162 0.81 13.75 -0.97
C LEU A 162 0.48 15.13 -0.40
N ALA A 163 0.82 16.19 -1.13
CA ALA A 163 0.31 17.53 -0.87
C ALA A 163 -1.17 17.67 -1.31
N PRO A 164 -1.92 18.67 -0.81
CA PRO A 164 -3.28 18.93 -1.26
C PRO A 164 -3.35 19.17 -2.78
N GLY A 165 -4.25 18.48 -3.48
CA GLY A 165 -4.38 18.54 -4.94
C GLY A 165 -3.31 17.75 -5.72
N GLN A 166 -2.35 17.11 -5.05
CA GLN A 166 -1.28 16.36 -5.70
C GLN A 166 -1.76 14.98 -6.15
N MET A 167 -1.31 14.57 -7.35
CA MET A 167 -1.40 13.19 -7.82
C MET A 167 -0.01 12.58 -7.87
N VAL A 168 0.21 11.44 -7.19
CA VAL A 168 1.46 10.67 -7.30
C VAL A 168 1.23 9.45 -8.18
N GLU A 169 2.12 9.25 -9.14
CA GLU A 169 2.12 8.07 -9.98
C GLU A 169 2.94 6.94 -9.34
N LEU A 170 2.33 5.77 -9.27
CA LEU A 170 2.98 4.53 -8.86
C LEU A 170 2.80 3.48 -9.94
N GLU A 171 3.83 2.68 -10.17
CA GLU A 171 3.76 1.49 -11.02
C GLU A 171 4.05 0.26 -10.17
N TYR A 172 3.21 -0.77 -10.29
CA TYR A 172 3.42 -2.10 -9.75
C TYR A 172 3.74 -3.08 -10.88
N ARG A 173 4.79 -3.89 -10.71
CA ARG A 173 5.15 -5.00 -11.58
C ARG A 173 5.08 -6.31 -10.82
N ALA A 174 4.23 -7.21 -11.29
CA ALA A 174 4.20 -8.59 -10.81
C ALA A 174 5.57 -9.26 -11.01
N PRO A 175 6.04 -10.09 -10.08
CA PRO A 175 7.27 -10.84 -10.26
C PRO A 175 7.15 -11.84 -11.42
N VAL A 176 8.25 -12.11 -12.13
CA VAL A 176 8.25 -13.18 -13.16
C VAL A 176 8.42 -14.57 -12.57
N VAL A 177 8.84 -14.67 -11.30
CA VAL A 177 8.95 -15.93 -10.55
C VAL A 177 8.12 -15.83 -9.27
N ALA A 178 7.26 -16.82 -9.03
CA ALA A 178 6.20 -16.80 -8.00
C ALA A 178 6.69 -16.50 -6.57
N PHE A 179 7.93 -16.85 -6.25
CA PHE A 179 8.51 -16.70 -4.91
C PHE A 179 9.27 -15.38 -4.69
N SER A 180 9.30 -14.50 -5.69
CA SER A 180 9.99 -13.20 -5.58
C SER A 180 9.02 -12.06 -5.25
N ARG A 181 9.55 -10.94 -4.74
CA ARG A 181 8.78 -9.71 -4.48
C ARG A 181 8.41 -9.03 -5.80
N GLY A 182 7.24 -8.39 -5.81
CA GLY A 182 6.90 -7.45 -6.89
C GLY A 182 7.75 -6.19 -6.80
N SER A 183 7.70 -5.36 -7.85
CA SER A 183 8.32 -4.02 -7.83
C SER A 183 7.20 -3.00 -7.68
N LEU A 184 7.33 -2.07 -6.73
CA LEU A 184 6.38 -0.98 -6.52
C LEU A 184 7.15 0.32 -6.29
N GLY A 185 6.83 1.36 -7.05
CA GLY A 185 7.46 2.67 -6.91
C GLY A 185 7.11 3.60 -8.07
N ALA A 186 7.85 4.71 -8.19
CA ALA A 186 7.66 5.65 -9.30
C ALA A 186 7.88 4.97 -10.67
N PRO A 187 7.08 5.28 -11.69
CA PRO A 187 7.29 4.73 -13.02
C PRO A 187 8.62 5.22 -13.63
N PRO A 188 9.30 4.41 -14.47
CA PRO A 188 8.98 3.03 -14.81
C PRO A 188 9.55 2.01 -13.80
N GLN A 189 8.80 0.96 -13.49
CA GLN A 189 9.28 -0.15 -12.68
C GLN A 189 9.72 -1.34 -13.55
N LYS A 190 10.79 -2.01 -13.13
CA LYS A 190 11.31 -3.23 -13.80
C LYS A 190 10.70 -4.49 -13.20
N TYR A 191 10.62 -5.55 -13.99
CA TYR A 191 10.21 -6.87 -13.51
C TYR A 191 11.30 -7.50 -12.63
N ASN A 192 10.92 -7.89 -11.41
CA ASN A 192 11.79 -8.65 -10.51
C ASN A 192 11.77 -10.15 -10.84
N GLY A 193 12.86 -10.84 -10.48
CA GLY A 193 12.99 -12.29 -10.65
C GLY A 193 13.51 -12.74 -12.03
N MET A 194 13.73 -11.81 -12.97
CA MET A 194 14.27 -12.14 -14.31
C MET A 194 15.61 -12.93 -14.27
N PRO A 195 16.63 -12.58 -13.46
CA PRO A 195 17.86 -13.38 -13.43
C PRO A 195 17.62 -14.80 -12.89
N ILE A 196 16.69 -14.97 -11.94
CA ILE A 196 16.32 -16.28 -11.40
C ILE A 196 15.63 -17.11 -12.49
N LEU A 197 14.71 -16.50 -13.24
CA LEU A 197 14.06 -17.16 -14.37
C LEU A 197 15.08 -17.63 -15.42
N ILE A 198 16.03 -16.77 -15.80
CA ILE A 198 17.08 -17.11 -16.78
C ILE A 198 17.94 -18.27 -16.28
N ALA A 199 18.38 -18.23 -15.02
CA ALA A 199 19.17 -19.30 -14.42
C ALA A 199 18.38 -20.63 -14.37
N MET A 200 17.11 -20.58 -13.97
CA MET A 200 16.23 -21.75 -13.93
C MET A 200 16.02 -22.36 -15.32
N MET A 201 15.82 -21.53 -16.34
CA MET A 201 15.70 -21.98 -17.74
C MET A 201 17.01 -22.61 -18.24
N ALA A 202 18.17 -22.02 -17.94
CA ALA A 202 19.46 -22.56 -18.34
C ALA A 202 19.73 -23.94 -17.72
N VAL A 203 19.37 -24.13 -16.43
CA VAL A 203 19.48 -25.43 -15.76
C VAL A 203 18.57 -26.48 -16.40
N LEU A 204 17.32 -26.14 -16.73
CA LEU A 204 16.40 -27.07 -17.39
C LEU A 204 16.89 -27.48 -18.79
N VAL A 205 17.42 -26.53 -19.56
CA VAL A 205 18.02 -26.81 -20.87
C VAL A 205 19.23 -27.74 -20.72
N LEU A 206 20.11 -27.48 -19.76
CA LEU A 206 21.28 -28.32 -19.50
C LEU A 206 20.88 -29.75 -19.12
N LEU A 207 19.92 -29.92 -18.20
CA LEU A 207 19.41 -31.24 -17.80
C LEU A 207 18.77 -31.98 -18.98
N GLY A 208 17.97 -31.28 -19.79
CA GLY A 208 17.37 -31.84 -21.00
C GLY A 208 18.44 -32.34 -21.98
N LEU A 209 19.46 -31.51 -22.25
CA LEU A 209 20.58 -31.89 -23.12
C LEU A 209 21.36 -33.08 -22.56
N CYS A 210 21.65 -33.11 -21.26
CA CYS A 210 22.29 -34.25 -20.61
C CYS A 210 21.44 -35.53 -20.73
N SER A 211 20.11 -35.44 -20.55
CA SER A 211 19.22 -36.60 -20.64
C SER A 211 19.10 -37.18 -22.06
N CYS A 212 19.29 -36.36 -23.10
CA CYS A 212 19.26 -36.80 -24.50
C CYS A 212 20.60 -37.36 -25.01
N LEU A 213 21.74 -36.89 -24.48
CA LEU A 213 23.08 -37.26 -24.97
C LEU A 213 23.65 -38.52 -24.31
N VAL A 214 23.30 -38.80 -23.05
CA VAL A 214 23.75 -40.00 -22.32
C VAL A 214 23.27 -41.33 -22.94
N PRO A 215 22.01 -41.50 -23.38
CA PRO A 215 21.59 -42.77 -23.97
C PRO A 215 22.18 -43.07 -25.36
N LEU A 216 22.61 -42.05 -26.12
CA LEU A 216 23.22 -42.24 -27.46
C LEU A 216 24.67 -42.76 -27.39
N LEU A 217 25.38 -42.48 -26.29
CA LEU A 217 26.74 -43.00 -26.04
C LEU A 217 26.74 -44.39 -25.38
N GLY A 218 25.63 -44.79 -24.75
CA GLY A 218 25.48 -46.12 -24.14
C GLY A 218 25.02 -47.21 -25.12
N SER A 219 24.42 -46.83 -26.26
CA SER A 219 23.91 -47.78 -27.26
C SER A 219 24.96 -48.32 -28.24
N THR A 220 26.22 -47.85 -28.18
CA THR A 220 27.31 -48.32 -29.07
C THR A 220 28.20 -49.40 -28.44
N SER A 221 27.91 -49.83 -27.21
CA SER A 221 28.58 -50.95 -26.55
C SER A 221 27.62 -52.11 -26.32
N SER A 222 27.31 -52.87 -27.36
CA SER A 222 26.88 -54.27 -27.24
C SER A 222 27.88 -55.13 -28.04
N PRO A 223 28.53 -56.14 -27.42
CA PRO A 223 29.47 -57.03 -28.08
C PRO A 223 28.81 -57.96 -29.09
#